data_AF-K2DPM9-F1
#
_entry.id   AF-K2DPM9-F1
#
_cell.length_a   1.000
_cell.length_b   1.000
_cell.length_c   1.000
_cell.angle_alpha   90.00
_cell.angle_beta   90.00
_cell.angle_gamma   90.00
#
_symmetry.space_group_name_H-M   'P 1'
#
loop_
_entity.id
_entity.type
_entity.pdbx_description
1 polymer ?
#
loop_
_entity_poly.entity_id
_entity_poly.type
_entity_poly.pdbx_seq_one_letter_code
_entity_poly.pdbx_strand_id
1 'polypeptide(L)'
;MERYNVGEKLQALLYEVRDTEGGGAEVILSRSHPEFVKQLFIQEVPELRDKTVVIEKIVRDPGYRTKLAVRSFDSKVDPVGTCVGVRGTRIKNIIR
;
A
#
# COMPACT_ATOMS: atom_id res chain seq x y z
N MET A 1 7.66 9.45 14.22
CA MET A 1 8.75 8.74 13.51
C MET A 1 8.60 7.27 13.83
N GLU A 2 8.49 6.40 12.82
CA GLU A 2 8.46 4.95 13.05
C GLU A 2 9.79 4.50 13.68
N ARG A 3 9.72 3.60 14.66
CA ARG A 3 10.89 2.94 15.26
C ARG A 3 10.82 1.47 14.89
N TYR A 4 11.94 0.90 14.45
CA TYR A 4 12.03 -0.51 14.08
C TYR A 4 12.98 -1.20 15.05
N ASN A 5 12.56 -2.34 15.59
CA ASN A 5 13.39 -3.15 16.48
C ASN A 5 13.85 -4.43 15.79
N VAL A 6 15.02 -4.93 16.22
CA VAL A 6 15.54 -6.21 15.73
C VAL A 6 14.58 -7.34 16.11
N GLY A 7 14.26 -8.20 15.14
CA GLY A 7 13.32 -9.32 15.31
C GLY A 7 11.86 -8.98 15.01
N GLU A 8 11.52 -7.70 14.81
CA GLU A 8 10.17 -7.31 14.35
C GLU A 8 9.98 -7.64 12.88
N LYS A 9 8.80 -8.20 12.56
CA LYS A 9 8.38 -8.36 11.17
C LYS A 9 7.90 -7.02 10.65
N LEU A 10 8.40 -6.62 9.49
CA LEU A 10 7.96 -5.44 8.77
C LEU A 10 7.68 -5.78 7.31
N GLN A 11 6.72 -5.08 6.72
CA GLN A 11 6.46 -5.11 5.30
C GLN A 11 7.03 -3.85 4.65
N ALA A 12 7.57 -3.96 3.44
CA ALA A 12 8.08 -2.83 2.68
C ALA A 12 7.94 -3.10 1.18
N LEU A 13 7.95 -2.03 0.39
CA LEU A 13 8.05 -2.13 -1.06
C LEU A 13 9.50 -2.47 -1.43
N LEU A 14 9.71 -3.49 -2.26
CA LEU A 14 10.97 -3.64 -2.98
C LEU A 14 11.07 -2.49 -4.00
N TYR A 15 11.94 -1.53 -3.72
CA TYR A 15 12.07 -0.32 -4.54
C TYR A 15 13.05 -0.54 -5.69
N GLU A 16 14.20 -1.15 -5.40
CA GLU A 16 15.27 -1.33 -6.37
C GLU A 16 16.15 -2.52 -5.95
N VAL A 17 16.74 -3.18 -6.94
CA VAL A 17 17.82 -4.15 -6.74
C VAL A 17 19.00 -3.66 -7.56
N ARG A 18 20.17 -3.53 -6.93
CA ARG A 18 21.41 -3.05 -7.56
C ARG A 18 22.47 -4.13 -7.50
N ASP A 19 23.22 -4.29 -8.58
CA ASP A 19 24.43 -5.10 -8.55
C ASP A 19 25.55 -4.34 -7.81
N THR A 20 26.29 -5.06 -6.97
CA THR A 20 27.46 -4.50 -6.29
C THR A 20 28.73 -4.84 -7.06
N GLU A 21 29.77 -4.00 -6.91
CA GLU A 21 31.07 -4.21 -7.56
C GLU A 21 31.71 -5.58 -7.21
N GLY A 22 31.31 -6.19 -6.09
CA GLY A 22 31.76 -7.52 -5.66
C GLY A 22 30.95 -8.69 -6.21
N GLY A 23 30.02 -8.47 -7.14
CA GLY A 23 29.16 -9.52 -7.71
C GLY A 23 28.01 -9.97 -6.82
N GLY A 24 27.63 -9.16 -5.82
CA GLY A 24 26.43 -9.36 -5.01
C GLY A 24 25.27 -8.47 -5.46
N ALA A 25 24.14 -8.57 -4.76
CA ALA A 25 22.99 -7.70 -4.98
C ALA A 25 22.62 -6.94 -3.70
N GLU A 26 22.40 -5.63 -3.84
CA GLU A 26 21.82 -4.78 -2.81
C GLU A 26 20.32 -4.62 -3.06
N VAL A 27 19.51 -4.93 -2.04
CA VAL A 27 18.05 -4.88 -2.08
C VAL A 27 17.59 -3.64 -1.33
N ILE A 28 17.06 -2.65 -2.04
CA ILE A 28 16.61 -1.39 -1.47
C ILE A 28 15.10 -1.46 -1.24
N LEU A 29 14.69 -1.21 0.00
CA LEU A 29 13.30 -1.24 0.42
C LEU A 29 12.79 0.18 0.69
N SER A 30 11.50 0.41 0.44
CA SER A 30 10.83 1.65 0.78
C SER A 30 9.51 1.42 1.50
N ARG A 31 9.32 2.08 2.64
CA ARG A 31 8.01 2.24 3.28
C ARG A 31 7.38 3.60 3.00
N SER A 32 8.13 4.56 2.45
CA SER A 32 7.68 5.92 2.17
C SER A 32 7.02 6.07 0.79
N HIS A 33 7.41 5.24 -0.18
CA HIS A 33 6.93 5.36 -1.56
C HIS A 33 5.39 5.17 -1.65
N PRO A 34 4.66 5.97 -2.45
CA PRO A 34 3.20 5.84 -2.58
C PRO A 34 2.74 4.44 -3.04
N GLU A 35 3.54 3.77 -3.89
CA GLU A 35 3.25 2.42 -4.36
C GLU A 35 3.19 1.39 -3.22
N PHE A 36 3.90 1.61 -2.10
CA PHE A 36 3.79 0.73 -0.94
C PHE A 36 2.33 0.67 -0.43
N VAL A 37 1.69 1.84 -0.25
CA VAL A 37 0.29 1.92 0.19
C VAL A 37 -0.63 1.30 -0.86
N LYS A 38 -0.39 1.55 -2.15
CA LYS A 38 -1.18 0.94 -3.23
C LYS A 38 -1.20 -0.58 -3.13
N GLN A 39 -0.03 -1.20 -2.94
CA GLN A 39 0.09 -2.65 -2.82
C GLN A 39 -0.59 -3.19 -1.55
N LEU A 40 -0.50 -2.48 -0.42
CA LEU A 40 -1.24 -2.85 0.79
C LEU A 40 -2.76 -2.83 0.56
N PHE A 41 -3.28 -1.81 -0.14
CA PHE A 41 -4.69 -1.75 -0.49
C PHE A 41 -5.12 -2.89 -1.42
N ILE A 42 -4.32 -3.22 -2.43
CA ILE A 42 -4.59 -4.36 -3.33
C ILE A 42 -4.60 -5.67 -2.52
N GLN A 43 -3.69 -5.84 -1.55
CA GLN A 43 -3.68 -7.01 -0.68
C GLN A 43 -4.87 -7.06 0.29
N GLU A 44 -5.39 -5.93 0.76
CA GLU A 44 -6.49 -5.93 1.74
C GLU A 44 -7.89 -5.97 1.08
N VAL A 45 -8.03 -5.41 -0.13
CA VAL A 45 -9.32 -5.16 -0.79
C VAL A 45 -9.46 -6.04 -2.04
N PRO A 46 -10.28 -7.12 -2.01
CA PRO A 46 -10.47 -8.01 -3.15
C PRO A 46 -10.89 -7.31 -4.44
N GLU A 47 -11.75 -6.29 -4.34
CA GLU A 47 -12.32 -5.53 -5.44
C GLU A 47 -11.27 -4.68 -6.17
N LEU A 48 -10.13 -4.41 -5.54
CA LEU A 48 -8.96 -3.80 -6.21
C LEU A 48 -8.15 -4.86 -6.98
N ARG A 49 -8.15 -6.13 -6.54
CA ARG A 49 -7.43 -7.22 -7.22
C ARG A 49 -8.14 -7.67 -8.49
N ASP A 50 -9.46 -7.79 -8.44
CA ASP A 50 -10.28 -8.16 -9.60
C ASP A 50 -10.57 -6.98 -10.55
N LYS A 51 -10.14 -5.77 -10.17
CA LYS A 51 -10.27 -4.51 -10.91
C LYS A 51 -11.70 -3.98 -11.05
N THR A 52 -12.64 -4.45 -10.22
CA THR A 52 -13.97 -3.82 -10.09
C THR A 52 -13.85 -2.39 -9.60
N VAL A 53 -12.93 -2.16 -8.65
CA VAL A 53 -12.50 -0.84 -8.18
C VAL A 53 -11.06 -0.62 -8.64
N VAL A 54 -10.71 0.62 -8.95
CA VAL A 54 -9.34 1.04 -9.28
C VAL A 54 -8.92 2.23 -8.43
N ILE A 55 -7.62 2.31 -8.17
CA ILE A 55 -6.98 3.48 -7.58
C ILE A 55 -6.51 4.38 -8.72
N GLU A 56 -7.12 5.55 -8.83
CA GLU A 56 -6.83 6.54 -9.87
C GLU A 56 -5.61 7.39 -9.51
N LYS A 57 -5.49 7.75 -8.23
CA LYS A 57 -4.41 8.61 -7.76
C LYS A 57 -4.10 8.39 -6.29
N ILE A 58 -2.82 8.51 -5.95
CA ILE A 58 -2.33 8.53 -4.57
C ILE A 58 -1.46 9.76 -4.38
N VAL A 59 -1.69 10.50 -3.29
CA VAL A 59 -0.75 11.50 -2.78
C VAL A 59 -0.46 11.18 -1.33
N ARG A 60 0.82 11.22 -0.95
CA ARG A 60 1.29 10.68 0.33
C ARG A 60 2.36 11.56 0.95
N ASP A 61 2.11 11.93 2.20
CA ASP A 61 3.07 12.43 3.18
C ASP A 61 3.42 11.27 4.13
N PRO A 62 4.55 10.58 3.93
CA PRO A 62 4.88 9.36 4.66
C PRO A 62 4.88 9.56 6.19
N GLY A 63 4.27 8.63 6.91
CA GLY A 63 4.15 8.69 8.37
C GLY A 63 3.14 9.74 8.89
N TYR A 64 2.42 10.44 8.00
CA TYR A 64 1.45 11.45 8.40
C TYR A 64 0.09 11.26 7.72
N ARG A 65 0.02 11.41 6.39
CA ARG A 65 -1.26 11.40 5.66
C ARG A 65 -1.12 10.80 4.28
N THR A 66 -2.11 9.99 3.89
CA THR A 66 -2.29 9.56 2.50
C THR A 66 -3.70 9.93 2.06
N LYS A 67 -3.83 10.49 0.86
CA LYS A 67 -5.12 10.64 0.17
C LYS A 67 -5.14 9.73 -1.05
N LEU A 68 -6.25 9.03 -1.20
CA LEU A 68 -6.48 8.03 -2.24
C LEU A 68 -7.73 8.43 -3.03
N ALA A 69 -7.62 8.49 -4.36
CA ALA A 69 -8.77 8.62 -5.24
C ALA A 69 -9.09 7.24 -5.84
N VAL A 70 -10.32 6.79 -5.68
CA VAL A 70 -10.79 5.48 -6.14
C VAL A 70 -12.03 5.61 -7.00
N ARG A 71 -12.20 4.71 -7.96
CA ARG A 71 -13.35 4.66 -8.86
C ARG A 71 -13.80 3.22 -9.04
N SER A 72 -15.11 3.00 -9.12
CA SER A 72 -15.70 1.71 -9.47
C SER A 72 -16.11 1.69 -10.95
N PHE A 73 -15.98 0.54 -11.59
CA PHE A 73 -16.59 0.26 -12.89
C PHE A 73 -17.97 -0.41 -12.79
N ASP A 74 -18.33 -0.93 -11.61
CA ASP A 74 -19.67 -1.42 -11.31
C ASP A 74 -20.46 -0.33 -10.55
N SER A 75 -21.59 0.09 -11.11
CA SER A 75 -22.47 1.11 -10.52
C SER A 75 -23.13 0.66 -9.21
N LYS A 76 -23.12 -0.64 -8.91
CA LYS A 76 -23.63 -1.21 -7.66
C LYS A 76 -22.59 -1.24 -6.54
N VAL A 77 -21.34 -0.93 -6.83
CA VAL A 77 -20.22 -1.00 -5.88
C VAL A 77 -19.78 0.40 -5.47
N ASP A 78 -19.87 0.71 -4.18
CA ASP A 78 -19.28 1.93 -3.64
C ASP A 78 -17.76 1.75 -3.48
N PRO A 79 -16.92 2.48 -4.24
CA PRO A 79 -15.47 2.30 -4.19
C PRO A 79 -14.87 2.74 -2.84
N VAL A 80 -15.46 3.74 -2.17
CA VAL A 80 -14.92 4.23 -0.88
C VAL A 80 -15.27 3.25 0.23
N GLY A 81 -16.56 2.88 0.37
CA GLY A 81 -17.02 1.94 1.38
C GLY A 81 -16.31 0.58 1.27
N THR A 82 -16.05 0.12 0.06
CA THR A 82 -15.32 -1.13 -0.21
C THR A 82 -13.87 -1.10 0.28
N CYS A 83 -13.17 0.02 0.07
CA CYS A 83 -11.81 0.21 0.56
C CYS A 83 -11.74 0.43 2.08
N VAL A 84 -12.77 1.04 2.68
CA VAL A 84 -12.84 1.30 4.13
C VAL A 84 -13.18 0.01 4.90
N GLY A 85 -14.13 -0.78 4.38
CA GLY A 85 -14.67 -1.96 5.06
C GLY A 85 -15.60 -1.62 6.23
N VAL A 86 -16.26 -2.64 6.79
CA VAL A 86 -17.21 -2.47 7.90
C VAL A 86 -16.51 -1.82 9.10
N ARG A 87 -16.96 -0.65 9.54
CA ARG A 87 -16.35 0.13 10.64
C ARG A 87 -14.86 0.42 10.45
N GLY A 88 -14.42 0.53 9.19
CA GLY A 88 -13.03 0.84 8.84
C GLY A 88 -12.05 -0.30 9.07
N THR A 89 -12.50 -1.56 9.14
CA THR A 89 -11.62 -2.70 9.43
C THR A 89 -10.47 -2.83 8.45
N ARG A 90 -10.76 -2.75 7.13
CA ARG A 90 -9.75 -2.88 6.08
C ARG A 90 -8.72 -1.74 6.14
N ILE A 91 -9.20 -0.50 6.21
CA ILE A 91 -8.29 0.65 6.26
C ILE A 91 -7.43 0.66 7.54
N LYS A 92 -7.96 0.20 8.68
CA LYS A 92 -7.20 0.10 9.94
C LYS A 92 -6.05 -0.90 9.86
N ASN A 93 -6.21 -1.99 9.10
CA ASN A 93 -5.13 -2.96 8.89
C ASN A 93 -3.98 -2.37 8.08
N ILE A 94 -4.26 -1.42 7.18
CA ILE A 94 -3.27 -0.77 6.32
C ILE A 94 -2.50 0.34 7.05
N ILE A 95 -3.14 1.05 8.00
CA ILE A 95 -2.53 2.18 8.72
C ILE A 95 -1.59 1.71 9.85
N ARG A 96 -1.64 0.42 10.23
CA ARG A 96 -0.94 -0.09 11.42
C ARG A 96 0.57 -0.24 11.26
#